data_AF-A0A671U7C5-F1
#
_entry.id   AF-A0A671U7C5-F1
#
_cell.length_a   1.000
_cell.length_b   1.000
_cell.length_c   1.000
_cell.angle_alpha   90.00
_cell.angle_beta   90.00
_cell.angle_gamma   90.00
#
_symmetry.space_group_name_H-M   'P 1'
#
loop_
_entity.id
_entity.type
_entity.pdbx_description
1 polymer ?
#
loop_
_entity_poly.entity_id
_entity_poly.type
_entity_poly.pdbx_seq_one_letter_code
_entity_poly.pdbx_strand_id
1 'polypeptide(L)'
;MGKRHSMRSSTGLVEIIGLTEKFKFNPKEGIDNPVMVITDDAVSSPSPRLCVLKREEGESYGFHLRVEKGRQGHIIRNVVSGGVASRSGLQDGDRLLEVNYCYVDDVPHPEVARKMKLSGHQLCLLVLNGEEYERALSRGQDLRDLTRAQKGEGCKPPRFCHITRDPVSGLGINFTPVEGEKGRFSVNLAAGGAAEKAGVCKGDRLVWMDGATVSDLTHSALSRMMKKCGNHITILVTDSESEQNYIRQRIPILPTIAVPHNLPYRARKLHLVSGSDGYGFLLRLEKAPSGLNFHVLREMHSGSPAEKAGMKDGELLLEVNGESVESLKHEEIVDRVRLSGQQVSLTTITLQGLEFYTKLGLSPLLFCEEDADERVKESSTPAAAAEPSPQEERDASCKPRHCSLRKGPLGFGFNLGCVPHTPGTFISQVAFGGAGQSAGLLVGDVVMEVNGQNVEEKYLEDVIMLVKDGGHFLSLQVMDKTDYNKLKKTDTPTRDNTDSEQEDENFEISCL
;
A
#
# COMPACT_ATOMS: atom_id res chain seq x y z
N MET A 1 28.01 -22.74 71.66
CA MET A 1 28.65 -22.95 70.34
C MET A 1 27.52 -23.25 69.36
N GLY A 2 27.17 -22.54 68.29
CA GLY A 2 27.83 -21.55 67.47
C GLY A 2 27.56 -21.86 65.98
N LYS A 3 26.41 -21.41 65.44
CA LYS A 3 26.11 -20.92 64.05
C LYS A 3 26.87 -21.51 62.82
N ARG A 4 26.14 -21.99 61.79
CA ARG A 4 25.93 -21.37 60.42
C ARG A 4 25.63 -22.36 59.26
N HIS A 5 24.83 -21.86 58.31
CA HIS A 5 24.44 -22.39 56.98
C HIS A 5 25.61 -22.59 55.98
N SER A 6 25.40 -23.45 54.96
CA SER A 6 25.64 -23.12 53.54
C SER A 6 25.08 -24.18 52.58
N MET A 7 24.47 -23.72 51.46
CA MET A 7 24.09 -24.49 50.27
C MET A 7 25.30 -25.10 49.54
N ARG A 8 25.09 -26.19 48.76
CA ARG A 8 25.88 -26.45 47.54
C ARG A 8 25.14 -27.30 46.48
N SER A 9 25.14 -26.69 45.29
CA SER A 9 24.87 -27.15 43.93
C SER A 9 25.29 -28.59 43.58
N SER A 10 24.42 -29.31 42.86
CA SER A 10 24.72 -30.53 42.12
C SER A 10 24.90 -30.21 40.63
N THR A 11 26.15 -30.15 40.16
CA THR A 11 26.50 -30.13 38.74
C THR A 11 27.23 -31.44 38.41
N GLY A 12 26.58 -32.28 37.61
CA GLY A 12 27.19 -33.46 37.00
C GLY A 12 28.08 -33.04 35.83
N LEU A 13 29.34 -33.46 35.89
CA LEU A 13 30.38 -33.30 34.88
C LEU A 13 30.19 -34.33 33.76
N VAL A 14 30.16 -33.90 32.50
CA VAL A 14 30.48 -34.76 31.35
C VAL A 14 31.50 -34.05 30.47
N GLU A 15 32.55 -34.81 30.18
CA GLU A 15 33.86 -34.60 29.58
C GLU A 15 33.97 -33.71 28.33
N ILE A 16 34.96 -32.81 28.36
CA ILE A 16 35.62 -32.21 27.19
C ILE A 16 36.78 -33.12 26.81
N ILE A 17 36.63 -33.95 25.78
CA ILE A 17 37.73 -34.71 25.19
C ILE A 17 38.48 -33.81 24.20
N GLY A 18 39.70 -33.45 24.55
CA GLY A 18 40.61 -32.66 23.74
C GLY A 18 41.14 -33.42 22.52
N LEU A 19 40.91 -32.89 21.34
CA LEU A 19 41.68 -33.21 20.14
C LEU A 19 42.98 -32.39 20.16
N THR A 20 44.04 -32.98 20.70
CA THR A 20 45.42 -32.52 20.46
C THR A 20 46.15 -33.58 19.65
N GLU A 21 45.83 -33.67 18.36
CA GLU A 21 46.69 -34.40 17.43
C GLU A 21 47.93 -33.55 17.14
N LYS A 22 49.09 -34.03 17.59
CA LYS A 22 50.39 -33.44 17.29
C LYS A 22 50.69 -33.60 15.80
N PHE A 23 50.75 -32.48 15.08
CA PHE A 23 51.19 -32.43 13.69
C PHE A 23 52.62 -33.01 13.56
N LYS A 24 52.79 -34.04 12.73
CA LYS A 24 54.08 -34.64 12.38
C LYS A 24 54.49 -34.15 10.99
N PHE A 25 55.47 -33.25 10.94
CA PHE A 25 56.03 -32.73 9.70
C PHE A 25 56.83 -33.79 8.95
N ASN A 26 56.42 -34.12 7.72
CA ASN A 26 57.15 -35.02 6.82
C ASN A 26 57.87 -34.18 5.73
N PRO A 27 59.20 -34.01 5.80
CA PRO A 27 59.93 -33.10 4.92
C PRO A 27 60.00 -33.55 3.44
N LYS A 28 59.46 -34.73 3.09
CA LYS A 28 59.38 -35.21 1.70
C LYS A 28 58.04 -34.90 1.01
N GLU A 29 57.00 -34.52 1.74
CA GLU A 29 55.65 -34.35 1.19
C GLU A 29 55.28 -32.89 0.87
N GLY A 30 56.14 -31.92 1.22
CA GLY A 30 55.84 -30.50 1.00
C GLY A 30 54.66 -30.02 1.86
N ILE A 31 54.59 -28.72 2.13
CA ILE A 31 53.37 -28.13 2.69
C ILE A 31 52.55 -27.71 1.49
N ASP A 32 51.41 -28.36 1.27
CA ASP A 32 50.42 -27.91 0.29
C ASP A 32 49.92 -26.56 0.79
N ASN A 33 50.44 -25.48 0.23
CA ASN A 33 50.04 -24.12 0.54
C ASN A 33 48.69 -23.92 -0.16
N PRO A 34 47.55 -23.92 0.56
CA PRO A 34 46.27 -23.71 -0.10
C PRO A 34 46.35 -22.34 -0.76
N VAL A 35 46.31 -22.33 -2.08
CA VAL A 35 46.14 -21.13 -2.88
C VAL A 35 45.00 -20.35 -2.24
N MET A 36 45.28 -19.17 -1.70
CA MET A 36 44.24 -18.22 -1.34
C MET A 36 43.51 -17.89 -2.63
N VAL A 37 42.43 -18.63 -2.90
CA VAL A 37 41.37 -18.15 -3.76
C VAL A 37 40.82 -16.95 -3.03
N ILE A 38 41.27 -15.77 -3.46
CA ILE A 38 40.52 -14.54 -3.22
C ILE A 38 39.20 -14.82 -3.95
N THR A 39 38.22 -15.34 -3.22
CA THR A 39 36.85 -15.24 -3.68
C THR A 39 36.62 -13.75 -3.79
N ASP A 40 36.61 -13.22 -5.01
CA ASP A 40 35.87 -11.99 -5.29
C ASP A 40 34.60 -12.10 -4.47
N ASP A 41 34.41 -11.18 -3.52
CA ASP A 41 33.24 -11.13 -2.66
C ASP A 41 32.03 -11.39 -3.56
N ALA A 42 31.48 -12.60 -3.50
CA ALA A 42 30.32 -12.97 -4.26
C ALA A 42 29.27 -12.02 -3.77
N VAL A 43 29.06 -10.95 -4.54
CA VAL A 43 28.19 -9.85 -4.17
C VAL A 43 26.83 -10.48 -3.94
N SER A 44 26.49 -10.70 -2.67
CA SER A 44 25.22 -11.32 -2.32
C SER A 44 24.15 -10.44 -2.93
N SER A 45 23.38 -11.03 -3.85
CA SER A 45 22.21 -10.37 -4.41
C SER A 45 21.30 -9.97 -3.25
N PRO A 46 20.78 -8.73 -3.22
CA PRO A 46 19.85 -8.31 -2.17
C PRO A 46 18.72 -9.34 -2.07
N SER A 47 18.45 -9.81 -0.86
CA SER A 47 17.49 -10.87 -0.63
C SER A 47 16.44 -10.38 0.36
N PRO A 48 15.32 -9.83 -0.11
CA PRO A 48 14.24 -9.43 0.78
C PRO A 48 13.74 -10.61 1.61
N ARG A 49 13.16 -10.28 2.77
CA ARG A 49 12.67 -11.21 3.77
C ARG A 49 11.19 -10.95 3.98
N LEU A 50 10.40 -12.02 3.97
CA LEU A 50 8.99 -11.94 4.26
C LEU A 50 8.75 -12.14 5.76
N CYS A 51 8.16 -11.14 6.39
CA CYS A 51 7.75 -11.17 7.78
C CYS A 51 6.21 -11.25 7.85
N VAL A 52 5.69 -12.35 8.40
CA VAL A 52 4.25 -12.54 8.62
C VAL A 52 3.96 -12.36 10.11
N LEU A 53 3.45 -11.19 10.46
CA LEU A 53 3.14 -10.81 11.83
C LEU A 53 1.70 -11.20 12.16
N LYS A 54 1.51 -11.92 13.26
CA LYS A 54 0.20 -12.28 13.82
C LYS A 54 0.15 -11.86 15.28
N ARG A 55 -0.77 -10.97 15.63
CA ARG A 55 -0.96 -10.45 16.99
C ARG A 55 -2.30 -10.89 17.56
N GLU A 56 -2.37 -11.02 18.87
CA GLU A 56 -3.64 -11.24 19.58
C GLU A 56 -4.44 -9.92 19.74
N GLU A 57 -5.68 -10.03 20.22
CA GLU A 57 -6.50 -8.86 20.51
C GLU A 57 -5.89 -8.05 21.67
N GLY A 58 -5.65 -6.76 21.44
CA GLY A 58 -4.99 -5.88 22.41
C GLY A 58 -3.45 -6.00 22.45
N GLU A 59 -2.84 -6.95 21.73
CA GLU A 59 -1.38 -7.00 21.53
C GLU A 59 -0.99 -6.06 20.38
N SER A 60 0.20 -5.47 20.46
CA SER A 60 0.78 -4.65 19.40
C SER A 60 1.63 -5.45 18.43
N TYR A 61 1.96 -4.89 17.27
CA TYR A 61 2.95 -5.53 16.40
C TYR A 61 4.38 -5.38 16.94
N GLY A 62 4.64 -4.37 17.77
CA GLY A 62 5.90 -4.21 18.51
C GLY A 62 7.05 -3.67 17.65
N PHE A 63 6.77 -2.72 16.75
CA PHE A 63 7.77 -1.96 16.00
C PHE A 63 7.28 -0.54 15.71
N HIS A 64 8.20 0.34 15.31
CA HIS A 64 7.90 1.69 14.82
C HIS A 64 8.26 1.79 13.34
N LEU A 65 7.39 2.42 12.56
CA LEU A 65 7.69 2.80 11.19
C LEU A 65 8.11 4.26 11.18
N ARG A 66 9.25 4.55 10.56
CA ARG A 66 9.81 5.91 10.50
C ARG A 66 10.27 6.27 9.09
N VAL A 67 10.30 7.56 8.81
CA VAL A 67 11.05 8.15 7.69
C VAL A 67 12.17 8.99 8.29
N GLU A 68 13.41 8.74 7.87
CA GLU A 68 14.60 9.44 8.35
C GLU A 68 15.05 10.47 7.31
N LYS A 69 15.47 11.67 7.77
CA LYS A 69 15.93 12.75 6.90
C LYS A 69 17.12 12.30 6.05
N GLY A 70 17.04 12.55 4.74
CA GLY A 70 18.09 12.17 3.79
C GLY A 70 18.12 10.68 3.40
N ARG A 71 17.15 9.87 3.86
CA ARG A 71 17.01 8.46 3.48
C ARG A 71 15.71 8.23 2.71
N GLN A 72 15.75 7.38 1.68
CA GLN A 72 14.57 7.03 0.89
C GLN A 72 13.74 5.90 1.53
N GLY A 73 12.42 5.96 1.38
CA GLY A 73 11.50 4.90 1.80
C GLY A 73 11.34 4.81 3.31
N HIS A 74 10.81 3.68 3.79
CA HIS A 74 10.40 3.53 5.18
C HIS A 74 11.28 2.56 5.95
N ILE A 75 11.57 2.91 7.20
CA ILE A 75 12.54 2.22 8.06
C ILE A 75 11.81 1.65 9.26
N ILE A 76 12.09 0.40 9.56
CA ILE A 76 11.67 -0.27 10.78
C ILE A 76 12.65 0.06 11.91
N ARG A 77 12.12 0.53 13.03
CA ARG A 77 12.90 0.85 14.24
C ARG A 77 12.19 0.34 15.48
N ASN A 78 12.94 0.25 16.59
CA ASN A 78 12.40 -0.03 17.91
C ASN A 78 11.58 -1.33 17.94
N VAL A 79 12.09 -2.37 17.29
CA VAL A 79 11.53 -3.71 17.31
C VAL A 79 11.67 -4.27 18.72
N VAL A 80 10.53 -4.52 19.36
CA VAL A 80 10.47 -5.02 20.73
C VAL A 80 11.02 -6.45 20.78
N SER A 81 12.07 -6.65 21.58
CA SER A 81 12.69 -7.96 21.79
C SER A 81 11.66 -8.98 22.29
N GLY A 82 11.53 -10.10 21.59
CA GLY A 82 10.54 -11.14 21.90
C GLY A 82 9.09 -10.78 21.56
N GLY A 83 8.81 -9.58 21.03
CA GLY A 83 7.50 -9.16 20.54
C GLY A 83 7.11 -9.77 19.19
N VAL A 84 5.90 -9.50 18.70
CA VAL A 84 5.36 -10.07 17.45
C VAL A 84 6.30 -9.84 16.27
N ALA A 85 6.76 -8.61 16.06
CA ALA A 85 7.69 -8.25 14.99
C ALA A 85 9.00 -9.06 15.07
N SER A 86 9.65 -9.08 16.24
CA SER A 86 10.90 -9.81 16.47
C SER A 86 10.74 -11.31 16.21
N ARG A 87 9.67 -11.92 16.73
CA ARG A 87 9.35 -13.36 16.50
C ARG A 87 9.06 -13.67 15.03
N SER A 88 8.64 -12.66 14.25
CA SER A 88 8.34 -12.76 12.82
C SER A 88 9.55 -12.49 11.93
N GLY A 89 10.73 -12.27 12.52
CA GLY A 89 11.99 -12.06 11.81
C GLY A 89 12.27 -10.61 11.38
N LEU A 90 11.45 -9.66 11.83
CA LEU A 90 11.64 -8.24 11.58
C LEU A 90 12.82 -7.71 12.41
N GLN A 91 13.67 -6.86 11.82
CA GLN A 91 14.87 -6.33 12.48
C GLN A 91 14.92 -4.81 12.43
N ASP A 92 15.57 -4.21 13.43
CA ASP A 92 15.85 -2.78 13.42
C ASP A 92 16.77 -2.42 12.25
N GLY A 93 16.40 -1.37 11.52
CA GLY A 93 17.10 -0.93 10.31
C GLY A 93 16.62 -1.59 9.02
N ASP A 94 15.65 -2.49 9.09
CA ASP A 94 15.00 -3.05 7.90
C ASP A 94 14.25 -1.96 7.11
N ARG A 95 14.31 -2.07 5.78
CA ARG A 95 13.62 -1.19 4.84
C ARG A 95 12.38 -1.86 4.32
N LEU A 96 11.25 -1.18 4.44
CA LEU A 96 9.95 -1.72 4.07
C LEU A 96 9.72 -1.56 2.57
N LEU A 97 9.61 -2.68 1.86
CA LEU A 97 9.33 -2.71 0.42
C LEU A 97 7.85 -2.93 0.13
N GLU A 98 7.19 -3.82 0.88
CA GLU A 98 5.77 -4.13 0.68
C GLU A 98 4.98 -4.29 1.97
N VAL A 99 3.72 -3.87 1.93
CA VAL A 99 2.69 -4.15 2.93
C VAL A 99 1.56 -4.92 2.26
N ASN A 100 1.26 -6.13 2.74
CA ASN A 100 0.20 -6.99 2.20
C ASN A 100 0.27 -7.10 0.67
N TYR A 101 1.47 -7.39 0.14
CA TYR A 101 1.76 -7.52 -1.30
C TYR A 101 1.66 -6.24 -2.14
N CYS A 102 1.33 -5.11 -1.53
CA CYS A 102 1.37 -3.81 -2.19
C CYS A 102 2.77 -3.22 -1.98
N TYR A 103 3.43 -2.82 -3.07
CA TYR A 103 4.68 -2.08 -3.00
C TYR A 103 4.46 -0.71 -2.36
N VAL A 104 5.34 -0.31 -1.44
CA VAL A 104 5.17 0.90 -0.63
C VAL A 104 6.41 1.78 -0.51
N ASP A 105 7.54 1.46 -1.15
CA ASP A 105 8.77 2.25 -0.98
C ASP A 105 8.62 3.72 -1.41
N ASP A 106 7.81 3.97 -2.44
CA ASP A 106 7.50 5.29 -2.99
C ASP A 106 6.13 5.83 -2.54
N VAL A 107 5.46 5.13 -1.63
CA VAL A 107 4.15 5.54 -1.11
C VAL A 107 4.34 6.53 0.05
N PRO A 108 3.52 7.58 0.17
CA PRO A 108 3.62 8.50 1.31
C PRO A 108 3.47 7.77 2.65
N HIS A 109 4.31 8.12 3.62
CA HIS A 109 4.36 7.47 4.93
C HIS A 109 2.99 7.36 5.65
N PRO A 110 2.12 8.38 5.65
CA PRO A 110 0.79 8.27 6.26
C PRO A 110 -0.09 7.18 5.62
N GLU A 111 -0.01 7.02 4.30
CA GLU A 111 -0.78 6.00 3.57
C GLU A 111 -0.24 4.59 3.86
N VAL A 112 1.08 4.42 3.99
CA VAL A 112 1.68 3.13 4.41
C VAL A 112 1.23 2.75 5.82
N ALA A 113 1.28 3.69 6.75
CA ALA A 113 0.78 3.47 8.11
C ALA A 113 -0.72 3.14 8.14
N ARG A 114 -1.52 3.80 7.30
CA ARG A 114 -2.94 3.49 7.12
C ARG A 114 -3.13 2.05 6.64
N LYS A 115 -2.42 1.61 5.60
CA LYS A 115 -2.47 0.21 5.12
C LYS A 115 -2.11 -0.80 6.22
N MET A 116 -1.09 -0.52 7.03
CA MET A 116 -0.73 -1.38 8.18
C MET A 116 -1.84 -1.45 9.22
N LYS A 117 -2.43 -0.31 9.62
CA LYS A 117 -3.52 -0.25 10.60
C LYS A 117 -4.76 -1.02 10.13
N LEU A 118 -5.08 -0.93 8.84
CA LEU A 118 -6.22 -1.64 8.25
C LEU A 118 -6.05 -3.16 8.19
N SER A 119 -4.82 -3.66 8.35
CA SER A 119 -4.51 -5.09 8.28
C SER A 119 -5.03 -5.90 9.48
N GLY A 120 -5.45 -5.22 10.56
CA GLY A 120 -6.11 -5.85 11.71
C GLY A 120 -5.14 -6.65 12.58
N HIS A 121 -5.31 -7.98 12.63
CA HIS A 121 -4.51 -8.89 13.47
C HIS A 121 -3.39 -9.61 12.71
N GLN A 122 -3.38 -9.54 11.38
CA GLN A 122 -2.38 -10.19 10.55
C GLN A 122 -1.80 -9.19 9.54
N LEU A 123 -0.48 -9.07 9.52
CA LEU A 123 0.24 -8.11 8.69
C LEU A 123 1.39 -8.81 8.00
N CYS A 124 1.47 -8.69 6.67
CA CYS A 124 2.52 -9.28 5.88
C CYS A 124 3.44 -8.19 5.34
N LEU A 125 4.71 -8.21 5.73
CA LEU A 125 5.71 -7.22 5.33
C LEU A 125 6.79 -7.91 4.50
N LEU A 126 7.14 -7.30 3.37
CA LEU A 126 8.37 -7.63 2.66
C LEU A 126 9.40 -6.55 2.99
N VAL A 127 10.51 -6.96 3.59
CA VAL A 127 11.56 -6.04 4.04
C VAL A 127 12.91 -6.40 3.44
N LEU A 128 13.77 -5.42 3.26
CA LEU A 128 15.15 -5.60 2.84
C LEU A 128 16.08 -5.08 3.94
N ASN A 129 17.20 -5.74 4.18
CA ASN A 129 18.18 -5.22 5.13
C ASN A 129 18.64 -3.81 4.71
N GLY A 130 18.82 -2.90 5.67
CA GLY A 130 19.20 -1.51 5.38
C GLY A 130 20.46 -1.35 4.53
N GLU A 131 21.50 -2.15 4.77
CA GLU A 131 22.74 -2.09 3.97
C GLU A 131 22.53 -2.62 2.55
N GLU A 132 21.75 -3.68 2.40
CA GLU A 132 21.40 -4.24 1.09
C GLU A 132 20.53 -3.29 0.27
N TYR A 133 19.62 -2.56 0.93
CA TYR A 133 18.80 -1.54 0.32
C TYR A 133 19.65 -0.38 -0.22
N GLU A 134 20.55 0.18 0.58
CA GLU A 134 21.45 1.26 0.13
C GLU A 134 22.39 0.78 -0.99
N ARG A 135 22.84 -0.48 -0.93
CA ARG A 135 23.63 -1.11 -1.99
C ARG A 135 22.83 -1.31 -3.28
N ALA A 136 21.54 -1.65 -3.19
CA ALA A 136 20.66 -1.78 -4.35
C ALA A 136 20.42 -0.41 -5.01
N LEU A 137 20.15 0.63 -4.22
CA LEU A 137 19.97 2.00 -4.73
C LEU A 137 21.22 2.57 -5.37
N SER A 138 22.39 2.42 -4.74
CA SER A 138 23.68 2.90 -5.31
C SER A 138 24.05 2.22 -6.62
N ARG A 139 23.53 1.02 -6.88
CA ARG A 139 23.68 0.29 -8.16
C ARG A 139 22.60 0.61 -9.19
N GLY A 140 21.63 1.46 -8.85
CA GLY A 140 20.48 1.78 -9.70
C GLY A 140 19.56 0.58 -9.95
N GLN A 141 19.50 -0.38 -9.03
CA GLN A 141 18.58 -1.51 -9.15
C GLN A 141 17.14 -1.06 -8.88
N ASP A 142 16.19 -1.52 -9.69
CA ASP A 142 14.78 -1.31 -9.41
C ASP A 142 14.32 -2.26 -8.29
N LEU A 143 13.97 -1.68 -7.16
CA LEU A 143 13.46 -2.41 -6.00
C LEU A 143 12.11 -3.08 -6.29
N ARG A 144 11.31 -2.59 -7.24
CA ARG A 144 10.05 -3.25 -7.67
C ARG A 144 10.32 -4.54 -8.42
N ASP A 145 11.35 -4.56 -9.26
CA ASP A 145 11.76 -5.77 -9.97
C ASP A 145 12.32 -6.81 -8.98
N LEU A 146 13.04 -6.36 -7.95
CA LEU A 146 13.49 -7.20 -6.85
C LEU A 146 12.32 -7.89 -6.14
N THR A 147 11.26 -7.15 -5.79
CA THR A 147 10.09 -7.76 -5.12
C THR A 147 9.32 -8.69 -6.05
N ARG A 148 9.23 -8.37 -7.35
CA ARG A 148 8.58 -9.23 -8.36
C ARG A 148 9.34 -10.54 -8.55
N ALA A 149 10.67 -10.50 -8.63
CA ALA A 149 11.51 -11.69 -8.74
C ALA A 149 11.30 -12.64 -7.55
N GLN A 150 11.08 -12.09 -6.35
CA GLN A 150 10.85 -12.89 -5.15
C GLN A 150 9.47 -13.58 -5.10
N LYS A 151 8.44 -12.95 -5.67
CA LYS A 151 7.08 -13.54 -5.72
C LYS A 151 6.97 -14.70 -6.71
N GLY A 152 7.96 -14.88 -7.59
CA GLY A 152 7.91 -15.81 -8.72
C GLY A 152 6.94 -15.32 -9.80
N GLU A 153 7.28 -15.58 -11.06
CA GLU A 153 6.40 -15.23 -12.18
C GLU A 153 5.04 -15.92 -12.04
N GLY A 154 3.95 -15.17 -12.23
CA GLY A 154 2.60 -15.72 -12.35
C GLY A 154 1.77 -15.84 -11.06
N CYS A 155 2.26 -15.43 -9.88
CA CYS A 155 1.44 -15.42 -8.66
C CYS A 155 0.32 -14.36 -8.74
N LYS A 156 -0.93 -14.81 -8.87
CA LYS A 156 -2.09 -13.92 -8.96
C LYS A 156 -2.66 -13.65 -7.57
N PRO A 157 -3.12 -12.41 -7.30
CA PRO A 157 -3.76 -12.12 -6.02
C PRO A 157 -5.04 -12.95 -5.86
N PRO A 158 -5.38 -13.36 -4.63
CA PRO A 158 -6.62 -14.07 -4.35
C PRO A 158 -7.83 -13.22 -4.71
N ARG A 159 -8.96 -13.85 -5.01
CA ARG A 159 -10.22 -13.18 -5.32
C ARG A 159 -11.16 -13.27 -4.13
N PHE A 160 -11.65 -12.12 -3.69
CA PHE A 160 -12.63 -12.02 -2.61
C PHE A 160 -14.01 -11.75 -3.21
N CYS A 161 -14.78 -12.81 -3.40
CA CYS A 161 -16.02 -12.81 -4.19
C CYS A 161 -17.25 -12.83 -3.30
N HIS A 162 -18.18 -11.92 -3.55
CA HIS A 162 -19.53 -12.00 -2.98
C HIS A 162 -20.51 -12.53 -4.03
N ILE A 163 -21.15 -13.65 -3.73
CA ILE A 163 -22.05 -14.36 -4.63
C ILE A 163 -23.46 -14.22 -4.10
N THR A 164 -24.34 -13.62 -4.89
CA THR A 164 -25.78 -13.53 -4.58
C THR A 164 -26.53 -14.65 -5.29
N ARG A 165 -27.42 -15.34 -4.58
CA ARG A 165 -28.21 -16.45 -5.09
C ARG A 165 -29.13 -15.96 -6.22
N ASP A 166 -28.97 -16.57 -7.37
CA ASP A 166 -29.88 -16.42 -8.49
C ASP A 166 -31.11 -17.33 -8.29
N PRO A 167 -32.34 -16.86 -8.59
CA PRO A 167 -33.55 -17.66 -8.42
C PRO A 167 -33.59 -18.95 -9.24
N VAL A 168 -32.89 -18.99 -10.39
CA VAL A 168 -32.93 -20.12 -11.34
C VAL A 168 -31.75 -21.07 -11.11
N SER A 169 -30.54 -20.53 -11.01
CA SER A 169 -29.28 -21.28 -10.94
C SER A 169 -28.73 -21.44 -9.51
N GLY A 170 -29.40 -20.88 -8.51
CA GLY A 170 -28.92 -20.85 -7.14
C GLY A 170 -27.65 -20.03 -7.00
N LEU A 171 -26.70 -20.48 -6.18
CA LEU A 171 -25.37 -19.85 -6.12
C LEU A 171 -24.48 -20.26 -7.31
N GLY A 172 -24.83 -21.31 -8.05
CA GLY A 172 -24.04 -21.80 -9.19
C GLY A 172 -22.64 -22.31 -8.82
N ILE A 173 -22.42 -22.71 -7.57
CA ILE A 173 -21.12 -23.17 -7.05
C ILE A 173 -21.27 -24.45 -6.24
N ASN A 174 -20.29 -25.34 -6.38
CA ASN A 174 -20.12 -26.52 -5.56
C ASN A 174 -18.64 -26.72 -5.20
N PHE A 175 -18.37 -27.35 -4.06
CA PHE A 175 -17.03 -27.62 -3.57
C PHE A 175 -16.77 -29.12 -3.54
N THR A 176 -15.67 -29.56 -4.13
CA THR A 176 -15.22 -30.96 -4.07
C THR A 176 -13.94 -31.05 -3.25
N PRO A 177 -13.85 -31.95 -2.27
CA PRO A 177 -12.62 -32.14 -1.51
C PRO A 177 -11.50 -32.58 -2.45
N VAL A 178 -10.29 -32.09 -2.20
CA VAL A 178 -9.10 -32.54 -2.94
C VAL A 178 -8.61 -33.84 -2.32
N GLU A 179 -8.41 -34.85 -3.15
CA GLU A 179 -8.06 -36.18 -2.69
C GLU A 179 -6.74 -36.18 -1.92
N GLY A 180 -6.72 -36.81 -0.73
CA GLY A 180 -5.54 -36.89 0.14
C GLY A 180 -5.26 -35.64 0.97
N GLU A 181 -6.04 -34.56 0.83
CA GLU A 181 -5.72 -33.26 1.45
C GLU A 181 -6.87 -32.75 2.33
N LYS A 182 -6.67 -32.81 3.64
CA LYS A 182 -7.67 -32.33 4.60
C LYS A 182 -7.80 -30.81 4.52
N GLY A 183 -9.04 -30.33 4.47
CA GLY A 183 -9.34 -28.88 4.50
C GLY A 183 -9.08 -28.16 3.17
N ARG A 184 -8.79 -28.88 2.08
CA ARG A 184 -8.63 -28.30 0.74
C ARG A 184 -9.79 -28.71 -0.16
N PHE A 185 -10.37 -27.72 -0.83
CA PHE A 185 -11.55 -27.90 -1.68
C PHE A 185 -11.37 -27.18 -3.00
N SER A 186 -11.69 -27.87 -4.09
CA SER A 186 -11.75 -27.29 -5.43
C SER A 186 -13.16 -26.80 -5.75
N VAL A 187 -13.22 -25.69 -6.48
CA VAL A 187 -14.44 -25.03 -6.90
C VAL A 187 -14.89 -25.56 -8.26
N ASN A 188 -16.14 -26.02 -8.30
CA ASN A 188 -16.86 -26.35 -9.52
C ASN A 188 -17.99 -25.35 -9.73
N LEU A 189 -18.11 -24.85 -10.95
CA LEU A 189 -19.07 -23.81 -11.31
C LEU A 189 -20.13 -24.36 -12.27
N ALA A 190 -21.36 -23.90 -12.10
CA ALA A 190 -22.39 -24.01 -13.11
C ALA A 190 -22.18 -22.92 -14.17
N ALA A 191 -22.17 -23.29 -15.45
CA ALA A 191 -21.95 -22.35 -16.54
C ALA A 191 -23.02 -21.24 -16.54
N GLY A 192 -22.58 -19.99 -16.58
CA GLY A 192 -23.43 -18.79 -16.50
C GLY A 192 -24.05 -18.55 -15.11
N GLY A 193 -23.64 -19.33 -14.10
CA GLY A 193 -24.15 -19.26 -12.74
C GLY A 193 -23.72 -17.99 -12.00
N ALA A 194 -24.35 -17.71 -10.86
CA ALA A 194 -24.07 -16.51 -10.06
C ALA A 194 -22.61 -16.43 -9.59
N ALA A 195 -21.99 -17.56 -9.24
CA ALA A 195 -20.59 -17.59 -8.81
C ALA A 195 -19.60 -17.20 -9.90
N GLU A 196 -19.82 -17.64 -11.14
CA GLU A 196 -18.98 -17.25 -12.28
C GLU A 196 -19.10 -15.74 -12.55
N LYS A 197 -20.33 -15.19 -12.50
CA LYS A 197 -20.58 -13.74 -12.62
C LYS A 197 -19.96 -12.92 -11.49
N ALA A 198 -19.79 -13.51 -10.31
CA ALA A 198 -19.13 -12.89 -9.16
C ALA A 198 -17.60 -12.97 -9.23
N GLY A 199 -17.03 -13.49 -10.31
CA GLY A 199 -15.58 -13.53 -10.55
C GLY A 199 -14.87 -14.79 -10.06
N VAL A 200 -15.61 -15.84 -9.68
CA VAL A 200 -15.00 -17.13 -9.32
C VAL A 200 -14.63 -17.90 -10.59
N CYS A 201 -13.47 -18.55 -10.60
CA CYS A 201 -13.01 -19.33 -11.74
C CYS A 201 -13.13 -20.84 -11.49
N LYS A 202 -13.35 -21.62 -12.55
CA LYS A 202 -13.39 -23.08 -12.48
C LYS A 202 -12.00 -23.61 -12.10
N GLY A 203 -11.95 -24.52 -11.13
CA GLY A 203 -10.70 -25.11 -10.66
C GLY A 203 -10.03 -24.33 -9.54
N ASP A 204 -10.61 -23.21 -9.11
CA ASP A 204 -10.14 -22.45 -7.96
C ASP A 204 -10.12 -23.29 -6.67
N ARG A 205 -9.30 -22.86 -5.73
CA ARG A 205 -9.16 -23.40 -4.38
C ARG A 205 -9.87 -22.49 -3.41
N LEU A 206 -10.78 -23.07 -2.63
CA LEU A 206 -11.50 -22.35 -1.59
C LEU A 206 -10.61 -22.22 -0.34
N VAL A 207 -10.36 -20.98 0.09
CA VAL A 207 -9.47 -20.69 1.23
C VAL A 207 -10.25 -20.20 2.46
N TRP A 208 -11.27 -19.38 2.26
CA TRP A 208 -12.06 -18.79 3.35
C TRP A 208 -13.52 -18.61 2.92
N MET A 209 -14.44 -18.70 3.88
CA MET A 209 -15.89 -18.57 3.65
C MET A 209 -16.57 -17.92 4.86
N ASP A 210 -17.33 -16.83 4.62
CA ASP A 210 -18.20 -16.15 5.60
C ASP A 210 -17.60 -15.99 7.02
N GLY A 211 -16.36 -15.54 7.12
CA GLY A 211 -15.68 -15.30 8.40
C GLY A 211 -14.73 -16.41 8.86
N ALA A 212 -14.72 -17.58 8.20
CA ALA A 212 -13.93 -18.73 8.64
C ALA A 212 -12.95 -19.25 7.57
N THR A 213 -11.72 -19.57 8.01
CA THR A 213 -10.72 -20.24 7.19
C THR A 213 -11.11 -21.70 6.94
N VAL A 214 -10.95 -22.15 5.70
CA VAL A 214 -11.45 -23.46 5.25
C VAL A 214 -10.51 -24.61 5.61
N SER A 215 -9.22 -24.33 5.81
CA SER A 215 -8.22 -25.31 6.28
C SER A 215 -8.62 -26.01 7.58
N ASP A 216 -9.39 -25.31 8.41
CA ASP A 216 -9.79 -25.78 9.74
C ASP A 216 -11.15 -26.51 9.71
N LEU A 217 -11.81 -26.54 8.55
CA LEU A 217 -13.14 -27.09 8.38
C LEU A 217 -13.11 -28.55 7.90
N THR A 218 -14.00 -29.36 8.46
CA THR A 218 -14.35 -30.65 7.90
C THR A 218 -15.30 -30.49 6.72
N HIS A 219 -15.38 -31.49 5.83
CA HIS A 219 -16.36 -31.51 4.74
C HIS A 219 -17.80 -31.32 5.24
N SER A 220 -18.14 -31.92 6.39
CA SER A 220 -19.45 -31.77 7.02
C SER A 220 -19.67 -30.37 7.61
N ALA A 221 -18.63 -29.72 8.15
CA ALA A 221 -18.71 -28.33 8.61
C ALA A 221 -18.93 -27.38 7.42
N LEU A 222 -18.16 -27.53 6.34
CA LEU A 222 -18.32 -26.74 5.12
C LEU A 222 -19.72 -26.92 4.51
N SER A 223 -20.21 -28.15 4.42
CA SER A 223 -21.57 -28.44 3.93
C SER A 223 -22.66 -27.80 4.80
N ARG A 224 -22.46 -27.76 6.13
CA ARG A 224 -23.39 -27.06 7.05
C ARG A 224 -23.34 -25.56 6.87
N MET A 225 -22.16 -24.97 6.64
CA MET A 225 -22.01 -23.55 6.35
C MET A 225 -22.76 -23.21 5.06
N MET A 226 -22.53 -23.96 3.98
CA MET A 226 -23.23 -23.75 2.70
C MET A 226 -24.76 -23.90 2.83
N LYS A 227 -25.27 -24.81 3.68
CA LYS A 227 -26.71 -24.90 3.97
C LYS A 227 -27.26 -23.73 4.78
N LYS A 228 -26.44 -23.09 5.61
CA LYS A 228 -26.78 -21.88 6.36
C LYS A 228 -26.68 -20.62 5.52
N CYS A 229 -25.85 -20.63 4.46
CA CYS A 229 -25.78 -19.55 3.49
C CYS A 229 -27.16 -19.43 2.82
N GLY A 230 -27.85 -18.34 3.11
CA GLY A 230 -29.20 -18.09 2.60
C GLY A 230 -29.16 -17.63 1.14
N ASN A 231 -29.35 -16.32 0.95
CA ASN A 231 -29.41 -15.71 -0.36
C ASN A 231 -28.05 -15.20 -0.86
N HIS A 232 -26.98 -15.31 -0.07
CA HIS A 232 -25.65 -14.89 -0.46
C HIS A 232 -24.57 -15.65 0.30
N ILE A 233 -23.35 -15.62 -0.24
CA ILE A 233 -22.14 -16.14 0.38
C ILE A 233 -20.96 -15.26 -0.03
N THR A 234 -20.00 -15.05 0.88
CA THR A 234 -18.74 -14.36 0.59
C THR A 234 -17.58 -15.33 0.77
N ILE A 235 -16.74 -15.47 -0.25
CA ILE A 235 -15.65 -16.45 -0.26
C ILE A 235 -14.34 -15.82 -0.71
N LEU A 236 -13.24 -16.40 -0.25
CA LEU A 236 -11.89 -16.14 -0.74
C LEU A 236 -11.42 -17.35 -1.53
N VAL A 237 -11.04 -17.12 -2.79
CA VAL A 237 -10.57 -18.16 -3.70
C VAL A 237 -9.25 -17.78 -4.34
N THR A 238 -8.45 -18.76 -4.72
CA THR A 238 -7.23 -18.56 -5.49
C THR A 238 -7.08 -19.69 -6.50
N ASP A 239 -6.32 -19.49 -7.58
CA ASP A 239 -6.03 -20.60 -8.50
C ASP A 239 -5.02 -21.58 -7.89
N SER A 240 -4.94 -22.79 -8.43
CA SER A 240 -4.10 -23.85 -7.86
C SER A 240 -2.59 -23.55 -7.95
N GLU A 241 -2.13 -22.79 -8.94
CA GLU A 241 -0.71 -22.46 -9.09
C GLU A 241 -0.30 -21.40 -8.07
N SER A 242 -1.11 -20.34 -7.95
CA SER A 242 -0.94 -19.29 -6.96
C SER A 242 -1.06 -19.84 -5.53
N GLU A 243 -2.01 -20.73 -5.23
CA GLU A 243 -2.09 -21.44 -3.94
C GLU A 243 -0.76 -22.09 -3.57
N GLN A 244 -0.18 -22.83 -4.51
CA GLN A 244 1.07 -23.55 -4.30
C GLN A 244 2.24 -22.60 -4.08
N ASN A 245 2.22 -21.44 -4.73
CA ASN A 245 3.20 -20.39 -4.55
C ASN A 245 3.09 -19.76 -3.14
N TYR A 246 1.87 -19.40 -2.70
CA TYR A 246 1.61 -18.90 -1.35
C TYR A 246 2.07 -19.89 -0.27
N ILE A 247 1.80 -21.19 -0.45
CA ILE A 247 2.26 -22.25 0.47
C ILE A 247 3.78 -22.34 0.49
N ARG A 248 4.43 -22.35 -0.68
CA ARG A 248 5.90 -22.44 -0.81
C ARG A 248 6.60 -21.28 -0.10
N GLN A 249 6.04 -20.08 -0.25
CA GLN A 249 6.55 -18.86 0.37
C GLN A 249 6.08 -18.68 1.83
N ARG A 250 5.26 -19.59 2.36
CA ARG A 250 4.66 -19.56 3.71
C ARG A 250 3.83 -18.31 3.99
N ILE A 251 3.15 -17.79 2.97
CA ILE A 251 2.35 -16.58 3.10
C ILE A 251 0.88 -16.95 3.29
N PRO A 252 0.20 -16.42 4.33
CA PRO A 252 -1.21 -16.66 4.51
C PRO A 252 -2.01 -15.94 3.43
N ILE A 253 -2.99 -16.65 2.87
CA ILE A 253 -3.96 -16.08 1.93
C ILE A 253 -5.07 -15.43 2.75
N LEU A 254 -5.09 -14.10 2.78
CA LEU A 254 -5.99 -13.29 3.61
C LEU A 254 -6.90 -12.40 2.75
N PRO A 255 -8.08 -12.00 3.23
CA PRO A 255 -8.92 -11.02 2.54
C PRO A 255 -8.21 -9.67 2.29
N THR A 256 -7.22 -9.31 3.12
CA THR A 256 -6.46 -8.05 3.02
C THR A 256 -5.52 -7.98 1.81
N ILE A 257 -5.16 -9.12 1.21
CA ILE A 257 -4.31 -9.19 0.01
C ILE A 257 -5.13 -9.50 -1.25
N ALA A 258 -6.45 -9.57 -1.11
CA ALA A 258 -7.35 -10.07 -2.14
C ALA A 258 -7.95 -8.95 -2.99
N VAL A 259 -8.18 -9.24 -4.26
CA VAL A 259 -8.91 -8.35 -5.15
C VAL A 259 -10.41 -8.56 -4.93
N PRO A 260 -11.17 -7.50 -4.58
CA PRO A 260 -12.57 -7.64 -4.24
C PRO A 260 -13.46 -7.68 -5.48
N HIS A 261 -14.29 -8.71 -5.58
CA HIS A 261 -15.20 -8.93 -6.72
C HIS A 261 -16.66 -8.95 -6.25
N ASN A 262 -17.49 -8.15 -6.93
CA ASN A 262 -18.94 -8.09 -6.71
C ASN A 262 -19.37 -7.81 -5.25
N LEU A 263 -18.55 -7.12 -4.46
CA LEU A 263 -18.92 -6.77 -3.08
C LEU A 263 -20.13 -5.81 -3.08
N PRO A 264 -21.15 -6.08 -2.26
CA PRO A 264 -22.43 -5.36 -2.31
C PRO A 264 -22.35 -3.95 -1.71
N TYR A 265 -21.37 -3.69 -0.86
CA TYR A 265 -21.18 -2.41 -0.19
C TYR A 265 -19.72 -1.97 -0.27
N ARG A 266 -19.50 -0.68 -0.51
CA ARG A 266 -18.17 -0.06 -0.56
C ARG A 266 -18.16 1.18 0.31
N ALA A 267 -17.07 1.37 1.03
CA ALA A 267 -16.79 2.65 1.66
C ALA A 267 -16.46 3.68 0.57
N ARG A 268 -16.99 4.89 0.71
CA ARG A 268 -16.84 5.97 -0.27
C ARG A 268 -16.08 7.11 0.37
N LYS A 269 -15.01 7.56 -0.27
CA LYS A 269 -14.29 8.77 0.10
C LYS A 269 -14.97 9.97 -0.55
N LEU A 270 -15.33 10.96 0.26
CA LEU A 270 -16.03 12.17 -0.17
C LEU A 270 -15.12 13.36 0.09
N HIS A 271 -14.93 14.21 -0.91
CA HIS A 271 -14.18 15.45 -0.80
C HIS A 271 -15.15 16.63 -0.76
N LEU A 272 -15.17 17.36 0.36
CA LEU A 272 -16.06 18.50 0.57
C LEU A 272 -15.25 19.78 0.67
N VAL A 273 -15.79 20.85 0.06
CA VAL A 273 -15.29 22.22 0.19
C VAL A 273 -16.37 23.02 0.91
N SER A 274 -16.05 23.69 2.02
CA SER A 274 -17.05 24.40 2.81
C SER A 274 -17.67 25.57 2.03
N GLY A 275 -18.97 25.77 2.19
CA GLY A 275 -19.68 26.94 1.69
C GLY A 275 -19.72 28.06 2.73
N SER A 276 -20.50 29.10 2.44
CA SER A 276 -20.83 30.19 3.39
C SER A 276 -21.37 29.67 4.72
N ASP A 277 -22.12 28.57 4.67
CA ASP A 277 -22.82 27.96 5.81
C ASP A 277 -22.14 26.64 6.26
N GLY A 278 -20.85 26.48 5.96
CA GLY A 278 -20.09 25.26 6.24
C GLY A 278 -20.35 24.14 5.24
N TYR A 279 -20.24 22.89 5.69
CA TYR A 279 -20.34 21.73 4.80
C TYR A 279 -21.79 21.27 4.51
N GLY A 280 -22.75 21.72 5.32
CA GLY A 280 -24.19 21.46 5.14
C GLY A 280 -24.65 20.05 5.51
N PHE A 281 -24.05 19.47 6.56
CA PHE A 281 -24.50 18.23 7.20
C PHE A 281 -24.44 18.37 8.73
N LEU A 282 -25.17 17.51 9.45
CA LEU A 282 -25.08 17.34 10.89
C LEU A 282 -24.45 15.99 11.23
N LEU A 283 -23.47 16.00 12.14
CA LEU A 283 -22.91 14.76 12.70
C LEU A 283 -23.67 14.40 13.98
N ARG A 284 -24.25 13.21 14.04
CA ARG A 284 -24.93 12.68 15.24
C ARG A 284 -24.24 11.44 15.76
N LEU A 285 -24.24 11.27 17.08
CA LEU A 285 -23.91 10.00 17.71
C LEU A 285 -25.19 9.20 17.88
N GLU A 286 -25.31 8.08 17.17
CA GLU A 286 -26.41 7.14 17.29
C GLU A 286 -25.92 5.83 17.90
N LYS A 287 -26.82 5.09 18.55
CA LYS A 287 -26.51 3.80 19.19
C LYS A 287 -27.28 2.70 18.49
N ALA A 288 -26.56 1.70 17.97
CA ALA A 288 -27.18 0.54 17.36
C ALA A 288 -27.86 -0.35 18.41
N PRO A 289 -28.81 -1.22 18.00
CA PRO A 289 -29.42 -2.21 18.89
C PRO A 289 -28.41 -3.14 19.59
N SER A 290 -27.25 -3.36 18.96
CA SER A 290 -26.11 -4.11 19.52
C SER A 290 -25.40 -3.39 20.67
N GLY A 291 -25.72 -2.12 20.92
CA GLY A 291 -25.07 -1.26 21.90
C GLY A 291 -23.84 -0.50 21.39
N LEU A 292 -23.43 -0.75 20.15
CA LEU A 292 -22.31 -0.06 19.51
C LEU A 292 -22.70 1.36 19.10
N ASN A 293 -21.84 2.33 19.40
CA ASN A 293 -22.04 3.73 19.05
C ASN A 293 -21.45 4.00 17.66
N PHE A 294 -22.17 4.77 16.85
CA PHE A 294 -21.74 5.16 15.52
C PHE A 294 -22.01 6.63 15.25
N HIS A 295 -21.15 7.23 14.42
CA HIS A 295 -21.31 8.59 13.96
C HIS A 295 -22.04 8.62 12.64
N VAL A 296 -23.22 9.23 12.61
CA VAL A 296 -24.14 9.26 11.48
C VAL A 296 -24.24 10.67 10.92
N LEU A 297 -24.19 10.78 9.59
CA LEU A 297 -24.36 12.02 8.84
C LEU A 297 -25.85 12.20 8.54
N ARG A 298 -26.42 13.31 9.00
CA ARG A 298 -27.86 13.61 8.94
C ARG A 298 -28.12 15.02 8.42
N GLU A 299 -29.37 15.28 8.07
CA GLU A 299 -29.92 16.63 7.82
C GLU A 299 -29.14 17.38 6.74
N MET A 300 -28.99 16.74 5.57
CA MET A 300 -28.32 17.36 4.44
C MET A 300 -29.15 18.50 3.89
N HIS A 301 -28.56 19.69 3.86
CA HIS A 301 -29.20 20.86 3.29
C HIS A 301 -29.18 20.76 1.75
N SER A 302 -30.30 21.02 1.10
CA SER A 302 -30.36 21.03 -0.37
C SER A 302 -29.41 22.08 -0.96
N GLY A 303 -28.63 21.69 -1.96
CA GLY A 303 -27.59 22.50 -2.59
C GLY A 303 -26.29 22.61 -1.80
N SER A 304 -26.18 21.95 -0.64
CA SER A 304 -24.97 21.97 0.20
C SER A 304 -23.77 21.29 -0.47
N PRO A 305 -22.54 21.61 -0.02
CA PRO A 305 -21.35 20.85 -0.41
C PRO A 305 -21.46 19.35 -0.15
N ALA A 306 -22.06 18.94 0.97
CA ALA A 306 -22.26 17.53 1.31
C ALA A 306 -23.15 16.80 0.30
N GLU A 307 -24.30 17.38 -0.06
CA GLU A 307 -25.19 16.79 -1.06
C GLU A 307 -24.52 16.74 -2.43
N LYS A 308 -23.80 17.79 -2.83
CA LYS A 308 -23.06 17.86 -4.10
C LYS A 308 -21.93 16.82 -4.17
N ALA A 309 -21.32 16.48 -3.04
CA ALA A 309 -20.34 15.41 -2.95
C ALA A 309 -20.97 14.00 -3.00
N GLY A 310 -22.29 13.88 -3.03
CA GLY A 310 -23.00 12.59 -3.10
C GLY A 310 -23.11 11.87 -1.75
N MET A 311 -22.97 12.61 -0.65
CA MET A 311 -23.26 12.12 0.70
C MET A 311 -24.75 11.78 0.80
N LYS A 312 -25.11 10.72 1.54
CA LYS A 312 -26.51 10.32 1.75
C LYS A 312 -26.90 10.37 3.22
N ASP A 313 -28.11 10.85 3.51
CA ASP A 313 -28.64 10.88 4.88
C ASP A 313 -28.65 9.47 5.49
N GLY A 314 -28.13 9.35 6.71
CA GLY A 314 -28.04 8.08 7.42
C GLY A 314 -26.76 7.29 7.14
N GLU A 315 -25.81 7.82 6.36
CA GLU A 315 -24.49 7.19 6.21
C GLU A 315 -23.63 7.36 7.46
N LEU A 316 -22.84 6.33 7.74
CA LEU A 316 -21.92 6.24 8.86
C LEU A 316 -20.56 6.81 8.46
N LEU A 317 -19.96 7.60 9.34
CA LEU A 317 -18.61 8.12 9.20
C LEU A 317 -17.59 7.09 9.67
N LEU A 318 -16.60 6.80 8.81
CA LEU A 318 -15.51 5.85 9.09
C LEU A 318 -14.16 6.56 9.27
N GLU A 319 -13.86 7.59 8.46
CA GLU A 319 -12.61 8.36 8.55
C GLU A 319 -12.85 9.85 8.33
N VAL A 320 -12.04 10.69 8.97
CA VAL A 320 -11.89 12.12 8.68
C VAL A 320 -10.44 12.37 8.26
N ASN A 321 -10.22 12.91 7.07
CA ASN A 321 -8.90 13.16 6.46
C ASN A 321 -7.96 11.94 6.48
N GLY A 322 -8.51 10.73 6.31
CA GLY A 322 -7.75 9.48 6.32
C GLY A 322 -7.45 8.92 7.71
N GLU A 323 -7.95 9.55 8.77
CA GLU A 323 -7.85 9.03 10.13
C GLU A 323 -9.16 8.37 10.57
N SER A 324 -9.08 7.12 11.04
CA SER A 324 -10.23 6.38 11.55
C SER A 324 -10.89 7.09 12.74
N VAL A 325 -12.22 7.07 12.78
CA VAL A 325 -13.03 7.62 13.87
C VAL A 325 -13.46 6.59 14.91
N GLU A 326 -13.18 5.29 14.69
CA GLU A 326 -13.70 4.17 15.48
C GLU A 326 -13.37 4.29 16.98
N SER A 327 -12.19 4.78 17.33
CA SER A 327 -11.71 4.89 18.70
C SER A 327 -11.89 6.29 19.32
N LEU A 328 -12.55 7.22 18.62
CA LEU A 328 -12.62 8.62 19.02
C LEU A 328 -13.93 8.96 19.70
N LYS A 329 -13.89 10.00 20.53
CA LYS A 329 -15.11 10.58 21.09
C LYS A 329 -15.79 11.47 20.06
N HIS A 330 -17.10 11.66 20.24
CA HIS A 330 -17.89 12.53 19.35
C HIS A 330 -17.29 13.94 19.21
N GLU A 331 -16.90 14.55 20.33
CA GLU A 331 -16.34 15.90 20.36
C GLU A 331 -15.01 15.98 19.58
N GLU A 332 -14.13 14.99 19.74
CA GLU A 332 -12.85 14.92 19.02
C GLU A 332 -13.05 14.84 17.51
N ILE A 333 -14.07 14.11 17.05
CA ILE A 333 -14.40 14.00 15.62
C ILE A 333 -14.94 15.33 15.10
N VAL A 334 -15.83 15.97 15.86
CA VAL A 334 -16.37 17.31 15.52
C VAL A 334 -15.24 18.32 15.40
N ASP A 335 -14.29 18.30 16.34
CA ASP A 335 -13.14 19.17 16.32
C ASP A 335 -12.24 18.92 15.11
N ARG A 336 -11.98 17.65 14.74
CA ARG A 336 -11.23 17.33 13.50
C ARG A 336 -11.91 17.87 12.24
N VAL A 337 -13.22 17.72 12.12
CA VAL A 337 -13.97 18.25 10.97
C VAL A 337 -13.89 19.79 10.94
N ARG A 338 -14.00 20.46 12.09
CA ARG A 338 -13.90 21.93 12.19
C ARG A 338 -12.50 22.45 11.89
N LEU A 339 -11.48 21.80 12.44
CA LEU A 339 -10.07 22.14 12.23
C LEU A 339 -9.60 21.91 10.78
N SER A 340 -10.33 21.10 10.01
CA SER A 340 -10.09 20.91 8.57
C SER A 340 -10.31 22.20 7.75
N GLY A 341 -11.05 23.16 8.30
CA GLY A 341 -11.19 24.50 7.71
C GLY A 341 -12.04 24.51 6.44
N GLN A 342 -11.41 24.78 5.30
CA GLN A 342 -12.09 24.98 4.02
C GLN A 342 -12.36 23.67 3.25
N GLN A 343 -11.58 22.62 3.52
CA GLN A 343 -11.68 21.35 2.82
C GLN A 343 -11.62 20.19 3.81
N VAL A 344 -12.47 19.18 3.62
CA VAL A 344 -12.44 17.96 4.42
C VAL A 344 -12.67 16.74 3.55
N SER A 345 -11.94 15.67 3.84
CA SER A 345 -12.18 14.35 3.26
C SER A 345 -12.89 13.46 4.29
N LEU A 346 -14.03 12.89 3.92
CA LEU A 346 -14.80 12.00 4.79
C LEU A 346 -14.95 10.64 4.11
N THR A 347 -14.61 9.56 4.80
CA THR A 347 -14.89 8.20 4.31
C THR A 347 -16.16 7.69 4.97
N THR A 348 -17.15 7.26 4.18
CA THR A 348 -18.49 6.91 4.67
C THR A 348 -18.95 5.55 4.17
N ILE A 349 -19.89 4.93 4.91
CA ILE A 349 -20.56 3.69 4.47
C ILE A 349 -22.00 3.65 4.98
N THR A 350 -22.86 2.87 4.32
CA THR A 350 -24.20 2.57 4.82
C THR A 350 -24.15 1.66 6.06
N LEU A 351 -25.18 1.73 6.92
CA LEU A 351 -25.32 0.82 8.07
C LEU A 351 -25.31 -0.66 7.67
N GLN A 352 -26.02 -1.02 6.59
CA GLN A 352 -26.02 -2.39 6.06
C GLN A 352 -24.63 -2.84 5.60
N GLY A 353 -23.85 -1.91 5.02
CA GLY A 353 -22.47 -2.16 4.65
C GLY A 353 -21.57 -2.41 5.85
N LEU A 354 -21.71 -1.61 6.90
CA LEU A 354 -20.95 -1.84 8.13
C LEU A 354 -21.29 -3.19 8.76
N GLU A 355 -22.57 -3.51 8.92
CA GLU A 355 -23.02 -4.81 9.44
C GLU A 355 -22.50 -5.99 8.61
N PHE A 356 -22.48 -5.85 7.27
CA PHE A 356 -21.90 -6.83 6.36
C PHE A 356 -20.42 -7.09 6.69
N TYR A 357 -19.59 -6.04 6.77
CA TYR A 357 -18.16 -6.18 7.05
C TYR A 357 -17.88 -6.66 8.48
N THR A 358 -18.62 -6.17 9.47
CA THR A 358 -18.53 -6.64 10.87
C THR A 358 -18.81 -8.14 10.97
N LYS A 359 -19.83 -8.65 10.25
CA LYS A 359 -20.13 -10.09 10.23
C LYS A 359 -18.99 -10.93 9.65
N LEU A 360 -18.23 -10.37 8.70
CA LEU A 360 -17.07 -11.02 8.10
C LEU A 360 -15.79 -10.85 8.93
N GLY A 361 -15.81 -10.04 10.00
CA GLY A 361 -14.62 -9.70 10.77
C GLY A 361 -13.62 -8.85 9.99
N LEU A 362 -14.10 -8.02 9.06
CA LEU A 362 -13.27 -7.20 8.19
C LEU A 362 -13.58 -5.72 8.39
N SER A 363 -12.59 -4.86 8.13
CA SER A 363 -12.83 -3.41 8.06
C SER A 363 -13.38 -3.03 6.68
N PRO A 364 -14.44 -2.22 6.59
CA PRO A 364 -14.93 -1.69 5.31
C PRO A 364 -13.87 -0.89 4.53
N LEU A 365 -12.90 -0.32 5.25
CA LEU A 365 -11.84 0.53 4.67
C LEU A 365 -10.83 -0.27 3.83
N LEU A 366 -10.76 -1.60 3.99
CA LEU A 366 -9.95 -2.49 3.14
C LEU A 366 -10.32 -2.40 1.65
N PHE A 367 -11.55 -2.00 1.39
CA PHE A 367 -12.21 -2.09 0.10
C PHE A 367 -12.79 -0.74 -0.34
N CYS A 368 -12.24 0.35 0.22
CA CYS A 368 -12.64 1.71 -0.07
C CYS A 368 -12.33 2.05 -1.54
N GLU A 369 -13.27 2.74 -2.19
CA GLU A 369 -13.01 3.35 -3.49
C GLU A 369 -12.24 4.65 -3.27
N GLU A 370 -10.97 4.64 -3.66
CA GLU A 370 -10.25 5.87 -3.99
C GLU A 370 -10.78 6.29 -5.36
N ASP A 371 -11.11 7.58 -5.52
CA ASP A 371 -11.85 8.14 -6.65
C ASP A 371 -11.51 7.46 -7.99
N ALA A 372 -12.57 7.11 -8.71
CA ALA A 372 -12.60 6.26 -9.90
C ALA A 372 -11.95 6.85 -11.17
N ASP A 373 -10.80 7.52 -11.04
CA ASP A 373 -9.99 8.00 -12.17
C ASP A 373 -8.64 7.26 -12.32
N GLU A 374 -8.23 6.42 -11.37
CA GLU A 374 -6.93 5.71 -11.42
C GLU A 374 -7.03 4.20 -11.75
N ARG A 375 -8.22 3.58 -11.81
CA ARG A 375 -8.35 2.11 -12.03
C ARG A 375 -8.90 1.66 -13.38
N VAL A 376 -9.12 2.58 -14.35
CA VAL A 376 -9.65 2.21 -15.68
C VAL A 376 -8.55 2.07 -16.75
N LYS A 377 -7.27 2.34 -16.44
CA LYS A 377 -6.17 2.16 -17.42
C LYS A 377 -5.47 0.80 -17.40
N GLU A 378 -5.77 -0.08 -16.45
CA GLU A 378 -5.19 -1.42 -16.38
C GLU A 378 -6.27 -2.51 -16.35
N SER A 379 -7.13 -2.57 -17.37
CA SER A 379 -7.80 -3.81 -17.83
C SER A 379 -8.92 -3.52 -18.82
N SER A 380 -8.59 -3.10 -20.04
CA SER A 380 -9.44 -3.39 -21.20
C SER A 380 -8.70 -3.18 -22.51
N THR A 381 -8.16 -4.26 -23.05
CA THR A 381 -7.94 -4.40 -24.50
C THR A 381 -8.52 -5.73 -24.95
N PRO A 382 -9.61 -5.76 -25.71
CA PRO A 382 -9.97 -6.91 -26.53
C PRO A 382 -9.05 -6.94 -27.76
N ALA A 383 -8.54 -8.12 -28.08
CA ALA A 383 -7.77 -8.40 -29.27
C ALA A 383 -8.62 -8.23 -30.55
N ALA A 384 -8.10 -7.49 -31.53
CA ALA A 384 -8.34 -7.74 -32.95
C ALA A 384 -7.24 -7.07 -33.80
N ALA A 385 -6.79 -7.82 -34.80
CA ALA A 385 -5.61 -7.60 -35.62
C ALA A 385 -5.65 -6.32 -36.49
N ALA A 386 -4.49 -5.66 -36.60
CA ALA A 386 -4.02 -4.99 -37.81
C ALA A 386 -2.51 -4.70 -37.69
N GLU A 387 -1.68 -5.42 -38.44
CA GLU A 387 -0.41 -4.91 -38.96
C GLU A 387 -0.69 -4.22 -40.32
N PRO A 388 0.16 -3.32 -40.89
CA PRO A 388 1.63 -3.25 -40.73
C PRO A 388 2.32 -1.85 -40.70
N SER A 389 3.49 -1.77 -40.04
CA SER A 389 4.77 -1.07 -40.39
C SER A 389 4.83 0.43 -40.82
N PRO A 390 6.01 1.10 -40.86
CA PRO A 390 7.28 0.89 -40.16
C PRO A 390 7.71 2.08 -39.28
N GLN A 391 8.72 1.83 -38.46
CA GLN A 391 9.42 2.75 -37.58
C GLN A 391 9.92 4.02 -38.30
N GLU A 392 9.66 5.19 -37.72
CA GLU A 392 10.56 6.34 -37.80
C GLU A 392 11.12 6.59 -36.40
N GLU A 393 12.41 6.28 -36.26
CA GLU A 393 13.28 6.76 -35.20
C GLU A 393 13.17 8.29 -35.15
N ARG A 394 12.56 8.83 -34.08
CA ARG A 394 12.76 10.23 -33.70
C ARG A 394 13.66 10.26 -32.50
N ASP A 395 14.90 10.65 -32.75
CA ASP A 395 15.87 11.16 -31.79
C ASP A 395 15.16 11.93 -30.67
N ALA A 396 15.07 11.34 -29.48
CA ALA A 396 14.57 12.02 -28.29
C ALA A 396 15.66 12.96 -27.79
N SER A 397 15.76 14.15 -28.38
CA SER A 397 16.66 15.18 -27.89
C SER A 397 16.15 15.70 -26.54
N CYS A 398 17.01 15.73 -25.51
CA CYS A 398 16.80 16.37 -24.19
C CYS A 398 16.64 17.91 -24.28
N LYS A 399 15.73 18.42 -25.11
CA LYS A 399 15.50 19.86 -25.27
C LYS A 399 14.26 20.30 -24.49
N PRO A 400 14.35 21.39 -23.70
CA PRO A 400 13.20 21.93 -23.01
C PRO A 400 12.12 22.35 -24.01
N ARG A 401 10.86 22.01 -23.71
CA ARG A 401 9.70 22.32 -24.54
C ARG A 401 9.14 23.69 -24.18
N HIS A 402 8.86 24.50 -25.20
CA HIS A 402 8.30 25.83 -25.03
C HIS A 402 6.79 25.80 -25.30
N CYS A 403 5.99 26.15 -24.31
CA CYS A 403 4.53 26.11 -24.34
C CYS A 403 3.98 27.53 -24.22
N SER A 404 3.33 28.02 -25.26
CA SER A 404 2.64 29.32 -25.25
C SER A 404 1.13 29.12 -25.09
N LEU A 405 0.58 29.64 -24.01
CA LEU A 405 -0.82 29.49 -23.62
C LEU A 405 -1.57 30.80 -23.68
N ARG A 406 -2.84 30.73 -24.08
CA ARG A 406 -3.78 31.84 -24.00
C ARG A 406 -4.86 31.52 -22.98
N LYS A 407 -5.18 32.46 -22.09
CA LYS A 407 -6.15 32.29 -21.01
C LYS A 407 -7.57 32.10 -21.58
N GLY A 408 -8.19 30.97 -21.28
CA GLY A 408 -9.58 30.67 -21.60
C GLY A 408 -10.56 31.12 -20.50
N PRO A 409 -11.88 30.87 -20.66
CA PRO A 409 -12.90 31.25 -19.69
C PRO A 409 -12.74 30.59 -18.31
N LEU A 410 -12.04 29.44 -18.23
CA LEU A 410 -11.71 28.72 -17.00
C LEU A 410 -10.22 28.87 -16.60
N GLY A 411 -9.51 29.86 -17.14
CA GLY A 411 -8.08 30.06 -16.90
C GLY A 411 -7.19 29.38 -17.95
N PHE A 412 -5.95 29.04 -17.58
CA PHE A 412 -4.99 28.40 -18.50
C PHE A 412 -5.15 26.87 -18.59
N GLY A 413 -6.03 26.27 -17.79
CA GLY A 413 -6.36 24.84 -17.88
C GLY A 413 -5.22 23.91 -17.46
N PHE A 414 -4.40 24.31 -16.49
CA PHE A 414 -3.42 23.46 -15.82
C PHE A 414 -3.23 23.94 -14.37
N ASN A 415 -2.75 23.06 -13.50
CA ASN A 415 -2.38 23.36 -12.12
C ASN A 415 -0.88 23.16 -11.92
N LEU A 416 -0.31 23.99 -11.04
CA LEU A 416 1.07 23.85 -10.59
C LEU A 416 1.10 23.07 -9.28
N GLY A 417 2.11 22.23 -9.12
CA GLY A 417 2.43 21.55 -7.88
C GLY A 417 3.87 21.86 -7.48
N CYS A 418 4.14 21.83 -6.19
CA CYS A 418 5.49 21.82 -5.65
C CYS A 418 5.62 20.66 -4.68
N VAL A 419 6.85 20.19 -4.47
CA VAL A 419 7.14 19.32 -3.35
C VAL A 419 7.47 20.23 -2.16
N PRO A 420 6.84 20.04 -0.99
CA PRO A 420 7.11 20.87 0.19
C PRO A 420 8.59 20.90 0.55
N HIS A 421 9.11 22.09 0.90
CA HIS A 421 10.51 22.33 1.31
C HIS A 421 11.59 22.03 0.26
N THR A 422 11.22 21.89 -1.01
CA THR A 422 12.18 21.86 -2.13
C THR A 422 11.86 22.95 -3.14
N PRO A 423 12.85 23.74 -3.60
CA PRO A 423 12.64 24.68 -4.70
C PRO A 423 12.35 23.92 -6.00
N GLY A 424 11.42 24.45 -6.79
CA GLY A 424 11.01 23.85 -8.05
C GLY A 424 9.51 23.55 -8.13
N THR A 425 8.93 23.85 -9.28
CA THR A 425 7.50 23.70 -9.54
C THR A 425 7.30 22.77 -10.74
N PHE A 426 6.26 21.94 -10.71
CA PHE A 426 5.89 21.06 -11.81
C PHE A 426 4.41 21.19 -12.17
N ILE A 427 4.01 20.69 -13.34
CA ILE A 427 2.63 20.63 -13.77
C ILE A 427 1.94 19.48 -13.03
N SER A 428 1.10 19.79 -12.05
CA SER A 428 0.38 18.78 -11.25
C SER A 428 -0.87 18.26 -11.94
N GLN A 429 -1.48 19.07 -12.81
CA GLN A 429 -2.68 18.69 -13.54
C GLN A 429 -2.78 19.47 -14.84
N VAL A 430 -3.34 18.86 -15.88
CA VAL A 430 -3.73 19.54 -17.12
C VAL A 430 -5.18 19.20 -17.41
N ALA A 431 -6.03 20.23 -17.56
CA ALA A 431 -7.44 20.05 -17.85
C ALA A 431 -7.62 19.54 -19.30
N PHE A 432 -8.41 18.48 -19.46
CA PHE A 432 -8.73 17.90 -20.76
C PHE A 432 -9.50 18.92 -21.64
N GLY A 433 -9.03 19.13 -22.87
CA GLY A 433 -9.54 20.17 -23.79
C GLY A 433 -9.15 21.61 -23.39
N GLY A 434 -8.32 21.79 -22.37
CA GLY A 434 -7.84 23.08 -21.90
C GLY A 434 -6.71 23.69 -22.74
N ALA A 435 -6.41 24.96 -22.49
CA ALA A 435 -5.29 25.66 -23.14
C ALA A 435 -3.93 25.00 -22.81
N GLY A 436 -3.79 24.43 -21.60
CA GLY A 436 -2.63 23.64 -21.17
C GLY A 436 -2.35 22.45 -22.06
N GLN A 437 -3.36 21.61 -22.31
CA GLN A 437 -3.22 20.43 -23.15
C GLN A 437 -2.95 20.83 -24.62
N SER A 438 -3.63 21.87 -25.09
CA SER A 438 -3.48 22.38 -26.46
C SER A 438 -2.08 22.98 -26.73
N ALA A 439 -1.44 23.51 -25.69
CA ALA A 439 -0.06 24.02 -25.74
C ALA A 439 1.00 22.92 -25.51
N GLY A 440 0.57 21.67 -25.29
CA GLY A 440 1.46 20.52 -25.12
C GLY A 440 1.99 20.31 -23.70
N LEU A 441 1.39 20.91 -22.66
CA LEU A 441 1.77 20.61 -21.28
C LEU A 441 1.38 19.18 -20.92
N LEU A 442 2.27 18.47 -20.23
CA LEU A 442 2.05 17.15 -19.69
C LEU A 442 2.11 17.19 -18.16
N VAL A 443 1.32 16.32 -17.52
CA VAL A 443 1.37 16.16 -16.07
C VAL A 443 2.74 15.58 -15.69
N GLY A 444 3.40 16.18 -14.70
CA GLY A 444 4.74 15.80 -14.26
C GLY A 444 5.86 16.63 -14.88
N ASP A 445 5.58 17.47 -15.88
CA ASP A 445 6.55 18.40 -16.46
C ASP A 445 7.11 19.37 -15.41
N VAL A 446 8.43 19.49 -15.33
CA VAL A 446 9.12 20.48 -14.48
C VAL A 446 9.11 21.82 -15.19
N VAL A 447 8.66 22.86 -14.49
CA VAL A 447 8.62 24.23 -15.00
C VAL A 447 9.98 24.88 -14.74
N MET A 448 10.67 25.21 -15.83
CA MET A 448 11.99 25.83 -15.83
C MET A 448 11.88 27.36 -15.87
N GLU A 449 11.00 27.86 -16.73
CA GLU A 449 10.78 29.30 -16.91
C GLU A 449 9.31 29.65 -17.04
N VAL A 450 8.95 30.82 -16.52
CA VAL A 450 7.64 31.47 -16.68
C VAL A 450 7.84 32.87 -17.24
N ASN A 451 7.27 33.15 -18.41
CA ASN A 451 7.36 34.43 -19.13
C ASN A 451 8.81 34.93 -19.31
N GLY A 452 9.76 34.01 -19.55
CA GLY A 452 11.18 34.30 -19.71
C GLY A 452 11.94 34.55 -18.42
N GLN A 453 11.35 34.24 -17.25
CA GLN A 453 12.06 34.22 -15.97
C GLN A 453 12.27 32.79 -15.49
N ASN A 454 13.50 32.44 -15.11
CA ASN A 454 13.80 31.17 -14.47
C ASN A 454 13.10 31.05 -13.11
N VAL A 455 12.47 29.90 -12.87
CA VAL A 455 11.69 29.60 -11.66
C VAL A 455 12.15 28.34 -10.93
N GLU A 456 13.25 27.72 -11.34
CA GLU A 456 13.73 26.46 -10.77
C GLU A 456 14.10 26.58 -9.28
N GLU A 457 14.57 27.75 -8.87
CA GLU A 457 14.93 28.06 -7.49
C GLU A 457 13.86 28.87 -6.74
N LYS A 458 12.70 29.10 -7.36
CA LYS A 458 11.60 29.87 -6.78
C LYS A 458 10.56 28.97 -6.12
N TYR A 459 9.92 29.49 -5.08
CA TYR A 459 8.83 28.80 -4.40
C TYR A 459 7.51 28.94 -5.17
N LEU A 460 6.58 28.01 -4.92
CA LEU A 460 5.31 27.92 -5.64
C LEU A 460 4.55 29.25 -5.64
N GLU A 461 4.57 29.99 -4.53
CA GLU A 461 3.90 31.28 -4.38
C GLU A 461 4.43 32.31 -5.39
N ASP A 462 5.75 32.38 -5.55
CA ASP A 462 6.41 33.29 -6.49
C ASP A 462 6.12 32.90 -7.94
N VAL A 463 6.11 31.60 -8.24
CA VAL A 463 5.77 31.08 -9.58
C VAL A 463 4.31 31.38 -9.92
N ILE A 464 3.39 31.22 -8.96
CA ILE A 464 1.97 31.57 -9.14
C ILE A 464 1.81 33.07 -9.37
N MET A 465 2.58 33.92 -8.68
CA MET A 465 2.56 35.36 -8.94
C MET A 465 3.00 35.68 -10.37
N LEU A 466 4.08 35.06 -10.87
CA LEU A 466 4.55 35.26 -12.25
C LEU A 466 3.55 34.78 -13.32
N VAL A 467 2.83 33.70 -13.04
CA VAL A 467 1.75 33.21 -13.92
C VAL A 467 0.56 34.17 -13.93
N LYS A 468 0.23 34.79 -12.79
CA LYS A 468 -0.87 35.76 -12.67
C LYS A 468 -0.54 37.10 -13.32
N ASP A 469 0.72 37.54 -13.23
CA ASP A 469 1.20 38.81 -13.80
C ASP A 469 1.21 38.81 -15.34
N GLY A 470 1.35 37.62 -15.96
CA GLY A 470 1.26 37.46 -17.43
C GLY A 470 -0.12 37.77 -18.04
N GLY A 471 -1.16 37.97 -17.23
CA GLY A 471 -2.47 38.42 -17.70
C GLY A 471 -3.21 37.38 -18.55
N HIS A 472 -3.32 37.62 -19.87
CA HIS A 472 -4.05 36.77 -20.83
C HIS A 472 -3.15 35.81 -21.62
N PHE A 473 -1.84 35.98 -21.56
CA PHE A 473 -0.86 35.17 -22.28
C PHE A 473 0.18 34.64 -21.29
N LEU A 474 0.57 33.38 -21.47
CA LEU A 474 1.54 32.73 -20.61
C LEU A 474 2.52 31.94 -21.47
N SER A 475 3.81 32.15 -21.24
CA SER A 475 4.89 31.41 -21.87
C SER A 475 5.58 30.55 -20.82
N LEU A 476 5.59 29.23 -21.01
CA LEU A 476 6.26 28.28 -20.11
C LEU A 476 7.37 27.57 -20.85
N GLN A 477 8.51 27.38 -20.19
CA GLN A 477 9.51 26.43 -20.62
C GLN A 477 9.48 25.25 -19.65
N VAL A 478 9.19 24.06 -20.19
CA VAL A 478 8.97 22.85 -19.39
C VAL A 478 9.81 21.69 -19.90
N MET A 479 10.20 20.80 -19.00
CA MET A 479 10.95 19.59 -19.36
C MET A 479 10.37 18.39 -18.62
N ASP A 480 10.41 17.22 -19.24
CA ASP A 480 10.03 15.98 -18.56
C ASP A 480 10.93 15.77 -17.33
N LYS A 481 10.34 15.29 -16.24
CA LYS A 481 11.05 15.10 -14.96
C LYS A 481 12.26 14.17 -15.09
N THR A 482 12.20 13.15 -15.96
CA THR A 482 13.31 12.22 -16.18
C THR A 482 14.47 12.89 -16.92
N ASP A 483 14.18 13.74 -17.89
CA ASP A 483 15.19 14.48 -18.65
C ASP A 483 15.78 15.65 -17.86
N TYR A 484 14.95 16.31 -17.04
CA TYR A 484 15.39 17.33 -16.08
C TYR A 484 16.43 16.75 -15.10
N ASN A 485 16.15 15.58 -14.55
CA ASN A 485 17.05 14.89 -13.63
C ASN A 485 18.36 14.42 -14.29
N LYS A 486 18.34 14.10 -15.59
CA LYS A 486 19.57 13.80 -16.35
C LYS A 486 20.39 15.07 -16.57
N LEU A 487 19.74 16.19 -16.89
CA LEU A 487 20.39 17.48 -17.16
C LEU A 487 21.06 18.06 -15.89
N LYS A 488 20.40 17.99 -14.72
CA LYS A 488 21.01 18.45 -13.46
C LYS A 488 22.20 17.62 -12.98
N LYS A 489 22.25 16.33 -13.35
CA LYS A 489 23.41 15.46 -13.05
C LYS A 489 24.67 15.82 -13.85
N THR A 490 24.51 16.51 -14.98
CA THR A 490 25.64 16.99 -15.80
C THR A 490 26.20 18.35 -15.39
N ASP A 491 25.47 19.15 -14.58
CA ASP A 491 25.75 20.58 -14.37
C ASP A 491 26.22 21.00 -12.95
N THR A 492 26.70 20.09 -12.08
CA THR A 492 27.21 20.49 -10.75
C THR A 492 28.71 20.22 -10.57
N PRO A 493 29.56 21.28 -10.53
CA PRO A 493 30.89 21.22 -9.95
C PRO A 493 30.84 21.44 -8.42
N THR A 494 31.71 20.73 -7.73
CA THR A 494 31.91 20.64 -6.28
C THR A 494 31.96 21.99 -5.57
N ARG A 495 31.21 22.16 -4.48
CA ARG A 495 31.50 23.16 -3.45
C ARG A 495 31.04 22.72 -2.06
N ASP A 496 32.00 22.73 -1.15
CA ASP A 496 31.89 22.42 0.28
C ASP A 496 30.78 23.22 0.97
N ASN A 497 30.02 22.54 1.85
CA ASN A 497 29.18 23.17 2.84
C ASN A 497 29.65 22.81 4.24
N THR A 498 30.04 23.85 4.98
CA THR A 498 30.19 23.89 6.43
C THR A 498 28.84 23.73 7.13
N ASP A 499 28.91 23.06 8.28
CA ASP A 499 27.83 22.71 9.21
C ASP A 499 26.88 23.86 9.56
N SER A 500 25.59 23.53 9.61
CA SER A 500 24.65 24.12 10.56
C SER A 500 23.64 23.06 10.98
N GLU A 501 23.70 22.69 12.25
CA GLU A 501 22.76 21.83 12.96
C GLU A 501 21.34 22.43 12.88
N GLN A 502 20.36 21.62 12.47
CA GLN A 502 18.95 22.00 12.58
C GLN A 502 18.06 20.77 12.78
N GLU A 503 17.20 20.95 13.79
CA GLU A 503 16.39 20.00 14.55
C GLU A 503 15.60 18.99 13.72
N ASP A 504 15.58 17.75 14.21
CA ASP A 504 14.89 16.60 13.64
C ASP A 504 13.37 16.67 13.89
N GLU A 505 12.59 17.07 12.89
CA GLU A 505 11.17 16.74 12.85
C GLU A 505 10.99 15.30 12.34
N ASN A 506 10.98 14.35 13.28
CA ASN A 506 10.71 12.93 12.99
C ASN A 506 9.21 12.67 12.94
N PHE A 507 8.70 12.23 11.78
CA PHE A 507 7.37 11.62 11.69
C PHE A 507 7.45 10.18 12.17
N GLU A 508 7.14 9.96 13.45
CA GLU A 508 7.09 8.64 14.06
C GLU A 508 5.65 8.11 14.10
N ILE A 509 5.42 6.95 13.51
CA ILE A 509 4.17 6.21 13.69
C ILE A 509 4.48 4.94 14.46
N SER A 510 3.93 4.86 15.67
CA SER A 510 3.97 3.68 16.50
C SER A 510 2.95 2.66 16.04
N CYS A 511 3.40 1.44 15.73
CA CYS A 511 2.55 0.26 15.61
C CYS A 511 2.53 -0.48 16.95
N LEU A 512 2.23 0.31 18.00
CA LEU A 512 2.02 -0.09 19.39
C LEU A 512 0.60 -0.62 19.64
#